data_AF-A0A1Z8Z0Y1-F1
#
_entry.id   AF-A0A1Z8Z0Y1-F1
#
_cell.length_a   1.000
_cell.length_b   1.000
_cell.length_c   1.000
_cell.angle_alpha   90.00
_cell.angle_beta   90.00
_cell.angle_gamma   90.00
#
_symmetry.space_group_name_H-M   'P 1'
#
loop_
_entity.id
_entity.type
_entity.pdbx_description
1 polymer ?
#
loop_
_entity_poly.entity_id
_entity_poly.type
_entity_poly.pdbx_seq_one_letter_code
_entity_poly.pdbx_strand_id
1 'polypeptide(L)'
;MYVHTELEPYLIFLNIFLTLCWSLSTWLTMQNKKLHSELIPQNQFISKNGLVMGTLLMIFCLYFLSLFYNELRFAMTLIFGAIMVGVGSYLAKYFEWLIFLQEIKSGYWKQKLTNYFFDNYGNGLGPKSTQKVLESMISEWWVKILPISMESEIRETLKKIVIESDKYSRSRDK
;
A
#
# COMPACT_ATOMS: atom_id res chain seq x y z
N MET A 1 5.35 -15.49 -49.97
CA MET A 1 6.48 -15.41 -49.02
C MET A 1 5.97 -14.68 -47.78
N TYR A 2 5.44 -15.44 -46.82
CA TYR A 2 5.01 -14.91 -45.52
C TYR A 2 6.29 -14.50 -44.77
N VAL A 3 6.57 -13.21 -44.72
CA VAL A 3 7.60 -12.70 -43.82
C VAL A 3 6.96 -12.73 -42.42
N HIS A 4 7.24 -13.79 -41.66
CA HIS A 4 7.06 -13.81 -40.22
C HIS A 4 8.00 -12.76 -39.63
N THR A 5 7.57 -11.49 -39.59
CA THR A 5 8.12 -10.54 -38.61
C THR A 5 7.53 -10.95 -37.27
N GLU A 6 8.38 -11.48 -36.39
CA GLU A 6 8.07 -11.95 -35.03
C GLU A 6 7.63 -10.79 -34.11
N LEU A 7 6.60 -10.01 -34.46
CA LEU A 7 6.13 -8.86 -33.68
C LEU A 7 5.48 -9.30 -32.35
N GLU A 8 4.86 -10.47 -32.34
CA GLU A 8 4.14 -11.04 -31.19
C GLU A 8 5.00 -11.19 -29.91
N PRO A 9 6.20 -11.80 -29.93
CA PRO A 9 7.05 -11.90 -28.74
C PRO A 9 7.48 -10.54 -28.19
N TYR A 10 7.73 -9.54 -29.05
CA TYR A 10 8.08 -8.19 -28.60
C TYR A 10 6.90 -7.49 -27.92
N LEU A 11 5.67 -7.68 -28.41
CA LEU A 11 4.46 -7.15 -27.77
C LEU A 11 4.19 -7.80 -26.41
N ILE A 12 4.45 -9.11 -26.28
CA ILE A 12 4.35 -9.81 -24.98
C ILE A 12 5.38 -9.24 -24.00
N PHE A 13 6.64 -9.11 -24.43
CA PHE A 13 7.71 -8.54 -23.60
C PHE A 13 7.38 -7.10 -23.18
N LEU A 14 6.90 -6.29 -24.11
CA LEU A 14 6.46 -4.93 -23.84
C LEU A 14 5.35 -4.90 -22.78
N ASN A 15 4.32 -5.75 -22.90
CA ASN A 15 3.23 -5.79 -21.93
C ASN A 15 3.73 -6.21 -20.53
N ILE A 16 4.64 -7.18 -20.44
CA ILE A 16 5.28 -7.56 -19.18
C ILE A 16 6.03 -6.37 -18.58
N PHE A 17 6.84 -5.69 -19.40
CA PHE A 17 7.60 -4.52 -18.95
C PHE A 17 6.69 -3.38 -18.47
N LEU A 18 5.65 -3.05 -19.24
CA LEU A 18 4.67 -2.03 -18.86
C LEU A 18 3.91 -2.40 -17.59
N THR A 19 3.61 -3.69 -17.39
CA THR A 19 2.98 -4.20 -16.16
C THR A 19 3.89 -4.00 -14.95
N LEU A 20 5.19 -4.25 -15.08
CA LEU A 20 6.17 -4.01 -14.02
C LEU A 20 6.33 -2.50 -13.71
N CYS A 21 6.39 -1.66 -14.74
CA CYS A 21 6.43 -0.20 -14.57
C CYS A 21 5.14 0.32 -13.92
N TRP A 22 3.97 -0.19 -14.32
CA TRP A 22 2.70 0.14 -13.69
C TRP A 22 2.65 -0.29 -12.22
N SER A 23 3.21 -1.45 -11.92
CA SER A 23 3.34 -1.95 -10.55
C SER A 23 4.19 -1.02 -9.69
N LEU A 24 5.38 -0.65 -10.16
CA LEU A 24 6.27 0.28 -9.47
C LEU A 24 5.57 1.64 -9.28
N SER A 25 4.91 2.16 -10.31
CA SER A 25 4.15 3.40 -10.23
C SER A 25 3.03 3.33 -9.18
N THR A 26 2.25 2.26 -9.19
CA THR A 26 1.17 2.04 -8.22
C THR A 26 1.72 1.96 -6.80
N TRP A 27 2.85 1.27 -6.62
CA TRP A 27 3.53 1.20 -5.33
C TRP A 27 4.04 2.57 -4.85
N LEU A 28 4.62 3.38 -5.74
CA LEU A 28 5.06 4.75 -5.43
C LEU A 28 3.90 5.65 -5.00
N THR A 29 2.76 5.57 -5.68
CA THR A 29 1.56 6.31 -5.29
C THR A 29 0.99 5.83 -3.95
N MET A 30 1.12 4.54 -3.62
CA MET A 30 0.77 4.02 -2.28
C MET A 30 1.68 4.56 -1.18
N GLN A 31 2.99 4.75 -1.44
CA GLN A 31 3.90 5.31 -0.43
C GLN A 31 3.49 6.72 0.01
N ASN A 32 2.91 7.52 -0.90
CA ASN A 32 2.42 8.85 -0.54
C ASN A 32 1.27 8.82 0.48
N LYS A 33 0.41 7.79 0.42
CA LYS A 33 -0.69 7.63 1.39
C LYS A 33 -0.21 7.37 2.82
N LYS A 34 1.06 6.99 3.00
CA LYS A 34 1.66 6.77 4.32
C LYS A 34 2.24 8.03 4.95
N LEU A 35 2.31 9.15 4.23
CA LEU A 35 2.95 10.38 4.70
C LEU A 35 2.40 10.87 6.05
N HIS A 36 1.12 10.60 6.33
CA HIS A 36 0.44 11.00 7.57
C HIS A 36 0.27 9.85 8.58
N SER A 37 0.87 8.68 8.33
CA SER A 37 0.75 7.48 9.16
C SER A 37 2.10 7.14 9.79
N GLU A 38 2.39 7.72 10.95
CA GLU A 38 3.69 7.57 11.64
C GLU A 38 3.98 6.13 12.08
N LEU A 39 2.94 5.33 12.35
CA LEU A 39 3.10 3.94 12.78
C LEU A 39 3.41 2.98 11.62
N ILE A 40 3.08 3.36 10.39
CA ILE A 40 3.31 2.54 9.20
C ILE A 40 4.78 2.72 8.76
N PRO A 41 5.51 1.63 8.45
CA PRO A 41 6.87 1.77 7.93
C PRO A 41 6.87 2.54 6.62
N GLN A 42 7.62 3.65 6.60
CA GLN A 42 7.72 4.57 5.47
C GLN A 42 9.15 5.05 5.25
N ASN A 43 9.51 5.27 3.98
CA ASN A 43 10.69 6.03 3.59
C ASN A 43 10.25 7.46 3.27
N GLN A 44 10.72 8.45 4.05
CA GLN A 44 10.30 9.85 3.95
C GLN A 44 10.50 10.47 2.56
N PHE A 45 11.58 10.10 1.86
CA PHE A 45 11.84 10.61 0.52
C PHE A 45 10.79 10.08 -0.48
N ILE A 46 10.54 8.77 -0.42
CA ILE A 46 9.61 8.10 -1.32
C ILE A 46 8.16 8.50 -1.00
N SER A 47 7.78 8.64 0.27
CA SER A 47 6.42 9.07 0.63
C SER A 47 6.12 10.52 0.19
N LYS A 48 7.11 11.42 0.27
CA LYS A 48 6.94 12.80 -0.19
C LYS A 48 6.81 12.93 -1.70
N ASN A 49 7.64 12.21 -2.46
CA ASN A 49 7.74 12.37 -3.92
C ASN A 49 6.97 11.29 -4.72
N GLY A 50 6.52 10.22 -4.06
CA GLY A 50 5.98 9.03 -4.70
C GLY A 50 4.72 9.27 -5.53
N LEU A 51 3.88 10.23 -5.15
CA LEU A 51 2.70 10.59 -5.96
C LEU A 51 3.12 11.16 -7.32
N VAL A 52 4.06 12.10 -7.34
CA VAL A 52 4.53 12.74 -8.58
C VAL A 52 5.30 11.74 -9.43
N MET A 53 6.23 11.00 -8.84
CA MET A 53 7.02 9.99 -9.57
C MET A 53 6.14 8.88 -10.14
N GLY A 54 5.18 8.38 -9.37
CA GLY A 54 4.24 7.35 -9.81
C GLY A 54 3.34 7.85 -10.93
N THR A 55 2.69 9.01 -10.76
CA THR A 55 1.78 9.55 -11.79
C THR A 55 2.49 9.79 -13.12
N LEU A 56 3.71 10.33 -13.11
CA LEU A 56 4.53 10.48 -14.33
C LEU A 56 4.81 9.13 -14.99
N LEU A 57 5.16 8.10 -14.21
CA LEU A 57 5.41 6.75 -14.73
C LEU A 57 4.13 6.09 -15.30
N MET A 58 2.97 6.31 -14.68
CA MET A 58 1.67 5.84 -15.20
C MET A 58 1.34 6.48 -16.54
N ILE A 59 1.52 7.80 -16.66
CA ILE A 59 1.32 8.53 -17.92
C ILE A 59 2.27 7.98 -18.98
N PHE A 60 3.54 7.75 -18.63
CA PHE A 60 4.51 7.15 -19.52
C PHE A 60 4.09 5.75 -19.99
N CYS A 61 3.59 4.88 -19.11
CA CYS A 61 3.08 3.57 -19.49
C CYS A 61 1.91 3.66 -20.48
N LEU A 62 0.94 4.55 -20.24
CA LEU A 62 -0.20 4.75 -21.14
C LEU A 62 0.22 5.33 -22.48
N TYR A 63 1.16 6.28 -22.47
CA TYR A 63 1.75 6.84 -23.69
C TYR A 63 2.41 5.74 -24.52
N PHE A 64 3.24 4.89 -23.91
CA PHE A 64 3.88 3.79 -24.61
C PHE A 64 2.87 2.78 -25.15
N LEU A 65 1.82 2.45 -24.39
CA LEU A 65 0.75 1.58 -24.87
C LEU A 65 0.02 2.19 -26.09
N SER A 66 -0.17 3.52 -26.10
CA SER A 66 -0.83 4.22 -27.20
C SER A 66 -0.02 4.20 -28.50
N LEU A 67 1.32 4.11 -28.44
CA LEU A 67 2.18 4.05 -29.62
C LEU A 67 1.91 2.80 -30.47
N PHE A 68 1.38 1.73 -29.88
CA PHE A 68 1.09 0.47 -30.57
C PHE A 68 -0.41 0.28 -30.84
N TYR A 69 -1.21 1.33 -30.72
CA TYR A 69 -2.67 1.25 -30.89
C TYR A 69 -3.10 0.74 -32.27
N ASN A 70 -2.38 1.15 -33.32
CA ASN A 70 -2.69 0.76 -34.69
C ASN A 70 -2.39 -0.74 -34.93
N GLU A 71 -1.33 -1.24 -34.31
CA GLU A 71 -0.85 -2.62 -34.40
C GLU A 71 -1.71 -3.57 -33.57
N LEU A 72 -2.06 -3.20 -32.32
CA LEU A 72 -2.90 -4.01 -31.43
C LEU A 72 -4.39 -3.97 -31.81
N ARG A 73 -4.83 -2.90 -32.47
CA ARG A 73 -6.26 -2.53 -32.60
C ARG A 73 -6.90 -2.30 -31.23
N PHE A 74 -8.09 -1.71 -31.24
CA PHE A 74 -8.80 -1.30 -30.02
C PHE A 74 -9.00 -2.43 -29.00
N ALA A 75 -9.45 -3.61 -29.46
CA ALA A 75 -9.79 -4.72 -28.58
C ALA A 75 -8.58 -5.29 -27.80
N MET A 76 -7.43 -5.51 -28.46
CA MET A 76 -6.26 -6.02 -27.75
C MET A 76 -5.61 -4.95 -26.87
N THR A 77 -5.67 -3.68 -27.28
CA THR A 77 -5.19 -2.56 -26.45
C THR A 77 -5.95 -2.52 -25.12
N LEU A 78 -7.27 -2.73 -25.14
CA LEU A 78 -8.07 -2.82 -23.92
C LEU A 78 -7.67 -4.01 -23.04
N ILE A 79 -7.46 -5.19 -23.64
CA ILE A 79 -7.03 -6.39 -22.90
C ILE A 79 -5.66 -6.15 -22.25
N PHE A 80 -4.71 -5.58 -23.00
CA PHE A 80 -3.36 -5.32 -22.50
C PHE A 80 -3.38 -4.25 -21.40
N GLY A 81 -4.16 -3.18 -21.59
CA GLY A 81 -4.38 -2.18 -20.55
C GLY A 81 -4.98 -2.79 -19.29
N ALA A 82 -5.99 -3.66 -19.41
CA ALA A 82 -6.61 -4.34 -18.27
C ALA A 82 -5.63 -5.26 -17.53
N ILE A 83 -4.80 -6.02 -18.26
CA ILE A 83 -3.74 -6.86 -17.67
C ILE A 83 -2.71 -5.99 -16.96
N MET A 84 -2.19 -4.95 -17.62
CA MET A 84 -1.21 -4.03 -17.06
C MET A 84 -1.72 -3.39 -15.77
N VAL A 85 -2.93 -2.87 -15.77
CA VAL A 85 -3.52 -2.22 -14.60
C VAL A 85 -3.84 -3.23 -13.50
N GLY A 86 -4.48 -4.35 -13.85
CA GLY A 86 -4.92 -5.37 -12.90
C GLY A 86 -3.74 -6.08 -12.23
N VAL A 87 -2.89 -6.71 -13.04
CA VAL A 87 -1.70 -7.45 -12.58
C VAL A 87 -0.69 -6.49 -11.96
N GLY A 88 -0.47 -5.32 -12.54
CA GLY A 88 0.45 -4.31 -12.00
C GLY A 88 0.02 -3.85 -10.61
N SER A 89 -1.27 -3.57 -10.41
CA SER A 89 -1.82 -3.17 -9.09
C SER A 89 -1.73 -4.30 -8.06
N TYR A 90 -1.92 -5.55 -8.48
CA TYR A 90 -1.73 -6.71 -7.61
C TYR A 90 -0.26 -6.85 -7.18
N LEU A 91 0.67 -6.78 -8.14
CA LEU A 91 2.11 -6.84 -7.87
C LEU A 91 2.57 -5.71 -6.96
N ALA A 92 1.97 -4.51 -7.05
CA ALA A 92 2.31 -3.38 -6.19
C ALA A 92 2.04 -3.68 -4.71
N LYS A 93 0.90 -4.34 -4.42
CA LYS A 93 0.57 -4.81 -3.06
C LYS A 93 1.53 -5.90 -2.59
N TYR A 94 1.89 -6.81 -3.50
CA TYR A 94 2.84 -7.87 -3.19
C TYR A 94 4.24 -7.32 -2.88
N PHE A 95 4.71 -6.32 -3.62
CA PHE A 95 5.98 -5.64 -3.33
C PHE A 95 5.97 -4.92 -1.98
N GLU A 96 4.87 -4.23 -1.66
CA GLU A 96 4.68 -3.63 -0.34
C GLU A 96 4.80 -4.66 0.78
N TRP A 97 4.26 -5.87 0.57
CA TRP A 97 4.43 -6.98 1.49
C TRP A 97 5.88 -7.48 1.57
N LEU A 98 6.55 -7.68 0.44
CA LEU A 98 7.95 -8.13 0.44
C LEU A 98 8.91 -7.15 1.13
N ILE A 99 8.78 -5.85 0.84
CA ILE A 99 9.75 -4.84 1.28
C ILE A 99 9.62 -4.55 2.79
N PHE A 100 8.40 -4.51 3.32
CA PHE A 100 8.17 -4.02 4.70
C PHE A 100 7.72 -5.10 5.69
N LEU A 101 7.29 -6.27 5.22
CA LEU A 101 6.72 -7.31 6.10
C LEU A 101 7.61 -8.54 6.26
N GLN A 102 8.71 -8.66 5.51
CA GLN A 102 9.69 -9.74 5.71
C GLN A 102 10.40 -9.69 7.07
N GLU A 103 10.54 -8.50 7.67
CA GLU A 103 11.30 -8.31 8.92
C GLU A 103 10.44 -8.37 10.20
N ILE A 104 9.12 -8.48 10.07
CA ILE A 104 8.20 -8.35 11.21
C ILE A 104 7.95 -9.72 11.87
N LYS A 105 8.51 -9.90 13.07
CA LYS A 105 8.23 -11.07 13.94
C LYS A 105 6.80 -11.02 14.48
N SER A 106 6.23 -12.19 14.77
CA SER A 106 4.92 -12.29 15.44
C SER A 106 4.92 -11.51 16.76
N GLY A 107 3.84 -10.78 17.04
CA GLY A 107 3.72 -9.96 18.27
C GLY A 107 4.33 -8.56 18.16
N TYR A 108 5.04 -8.24 17.07
CA TYR A 108 5.61 -6.90 16.87
C TYR A 108 4.54 -5.80 16.85
N TRP A 109 3.43 -6.02 16.12
CA TRP A 109 2.37 -5.02 16.00
C TRP A 109 1.66 -4.82 17.33
N LYS A 110 1.36 -5.91 18.04
CA LYS A 110 0.81 -5.84 19.39
C LYS A 110 1.70 -4.99 20.29
N GLN A 111 3.00 -5.25 20.32
CA GLN A 111 3.94 -4.51 21.16
C GLN A 111 4.01 -3.03 20.76
N LYS A 112 4.17 -2.74 19.46
CA LYS A 112 4.29 -1.37 18.94
C LYS A 112 3.07 -0.51 19.26
N LEU A 113 1.87 -1.05 19.05
CA LEU A 113 0.60 -0.35 19.31
C LEU A 113 0.36 -0.12 20.79
N THR A 114 0.66 -1.14 21.62
CA THR A 114 0.49 -1.06 23.06
C THR A 114 1.43 -0.03 23.67
N ASN A 115 2.72 -0.06 23.29
CA ASN A 115 3.71 0.92 23.75
C ASN A 115 3.31 2.35 23.34
N TYR A 116 2.96 2.55 22.07
CA TYR A 116 2.52 3.86 21.60
C TYR A 116 1.33 4.39 22.39
N PHE A 117 0.34 3.54 22.68
CA PHE A 117 -0.83 3.94 23.47
C PHE A 117 -0.45 4.34 24.90
N PHE A 118 0.32 3.52 25.62
CA PHE A 118 0.67 3.81 27.01
C PHE A 118 1.63 4.99 27.17
N ASP A 119 2.61 5.12 26.27
CA ASP A 119 3.57 6.23 26.30
C ASP A 119 2.85 7.57 26.07
N ASN A 120 1.98 7.64 25.06
CA ASN A 120 1.23 8.86 24.76
C ASN A 120 0.11 9.15 25.77
N TYR A 121 -0.51 8.11 26.34
CA TYR A 121 -1.41 8.24 27.48
C TYR A 121 -0.68 8.87 28.69
N GLY A 122 0.50 8.35 29.03
CA GLY A 122 1.34 8.87 30.11
C GLY A 122 1.80 10.31 29.91
N ASN A 123 1.99 10.71 28.64
CA ASN A 123 2.36 12.07 28.25
C ASN A 123 1.19 13.09 28.25
N GLY A 124 0.01 12.71 28.74
CA GLY A 124 -1.07 13.65 29.06
C GLY A 124 -2.14 13.86 27.98
N LEU A 125 -2.09 13.16 26.84
CA LEU A 125 -3.13 13.20 25.80
C LEU A 125 -4.48 12.64 26.30
N GLY A 126 -4.46 11.79 27.33
CA GLY A 126 -5.64 11.13 27.89
C GLY A 126 -6.12 9.93 27.02
N PRO A 127 -6.82 8.97 27.63
CA PRO A 127 -7.00 7.64 27.04
C PRO A 127 -7.81 7.66 25.73
N LYS A 128 -8.88 8.45 25.69
CA LYS A 128 -9.75 8.58 24.51
C LYS A 128 -9.11 9.33 23.35
N SER A 129 -8.32 10.36 23.64
CA SER A 129 -7.60 11.11 22.60
C SER A 129 -6.49 10.24 21.99
N THR A 130 -5.72 9.56 22.84
CA THR A 130 -4.65 8.66 22.38
C THR A 130 -5.21 7.52 21.53
N GLN A 131 -6.36 6.94 21.91
CA GLN A 131 -7.06 5.94 21.09
C GLN A 131 -7.40 6.50 19.69
N LYS A 132 -8.03 7.69 19.61
CA LYS A 132 -8.42 8.29 18.32
C LYS A 132 -7.21 8.59 17.43
N VAL A 133 -6.12 9.07 18.01
CA VAL A 133 -4.86 9.33 17.29
C VAL A 133 -4.25 8.01 16.79
N LEU A 134 -4.24 6.97 17.62
CA LEU A 134 -3.74 5.65 17.23
C LEU A 134 -4.52 5.08 16.04
N GLU A 135 -5.85 5.17 16.07
CA GLU A 135 -6.73 4.70 15.00
C GLU A 135 -6.52 5.49 13.70
N SER A 136 -6.26 6.80 13.77
CA SER A 136 -5.99 7.60 12.56
C SER A 136 -4.60 7.35 11.96
N MET A 137 -3.64 6.91 12.77
CA MET A 137 -2.28 6.60 12.35
C MET A 137 -2.14 5.26 11.62
N ILE A 138 -3.14 4.39 11.67
CA ILE A 138 -3.16 3.10 10.96
C ILE A 138 -4.27 3.13 9.92
N SER A 139 -3.87 3.27 8.66
CA SER A 139 -4.82 3.28 7.56
C SER A 139 -5.44 1.89 7.32
N GLU A 140 -6.78 1.84 7.24
CA GLU A 140 -7.54 0.61 6.97
C GLU A 140 -7.16 -0.07 5.64
N TRP A 141 -6.82 0.71 4.60
CA TRP A 141 -6.35 0.16 3.33
C TRP A 141 -5.05 -0.64 3.50
N TRP A 142 -4.18 -0.21 4.41
CA TRP A 142 -2.88 -0.83 4.65
C TRP A 142 -3.06 -2.12 5.47
N VAL A 143 -3.96 -2.11 6.47
CA VAL A 143 -4.31 -3.31 7.23
C VAL A 143 -4.85 -4.42 6.31
N LYS A 144 -5.69 -4.06 5.32
CA LYS A 144 -6.29 -5.01 4.37
C LYS A 144 -5.33 -5.65 3.37
N ILE A 145 -4.13 -5.10 3.19
CA ILE A 145 -3.12 -5.72 2.31
C ILE A 145 -2.17 -6.64 3.08
N LEU A 146 -2.27 -6.69 4.40
CA LEU A 146 -1.45 -7.56 5.24
C LEU A 146 -1.88 -9.02 5.16
N PRO A 147 -0.99 -9.96 5.51
CA PRO A 147 -1.38 -11.33 5.82
C PRO A 147 -2.44 -11.36 6.93
N ILE A 148 -3.37 -12.31 6.84
CA ILE A 148 -4.51 -12.46 7.76
C ILE A 148 -4.08 -12.50 9.23
N SER A 149 -2.94 -13.12 9.54
CA SER A 149 -2.40 -13.20 10.91
C SER A 149 -1.98 -11.84 11.48
N MET A 150 -1.39 -10.97 10.66
CA MET A 150 -0.99 -9.62 11.08
C MET A 150 -2.20 -8.69 11.13
N GLU A 151 -3.12 -8.83 10.17
CA GLU A 151 -4.40 -8.13 10.21
C GLU A 151 -5.17 -8.45 11.52
N SER A 152 -5.28 -9.74 11.88
CA SER A 152 -5.98 -10.13 13.10
C SER A 152 -5.28 -9.61 14.35
N GLU A 153 -3.95 -9.67 14.40
CA GLU A 153 -3.15 -9.14 15.52
C GLU A 153 -3.42 -7.64 15.74
N ILE A 154 -3.39 -6.84 14.67
CA ILE A 154 -3.65 -5.39 14.74
C ILE A 154 -5.08 -5.14 15.21
N ARG A 155 -6.07 -5.79 14.60
CA ARG A 155 -7.49 -5.58 14.93
C ARG A 155 -7.83 -5.97 16.36
N GLU A 156 -7.29 -7.09 16.83
CA GLU A 156 -7.47 -7.52 18.22
C GLU A 156 -6.81 -6.56 19.21
N THR A 157 -5.62 -6.08 18.89
CA THR A 157 -4.90 -5.13 19.74
C THR A 157 -5.64 -3.80 19.83
N LEU A 158 -6.11 -3.26 18.71
CA LEU A 158 -6.93 -2.04 18.71
C LEU A 158 -8.20 -2.20 19.54
N LYS A 159 -8.91 -3.33 19.42
CA LYS A 159 -10.09 -3.63 20.25
C LYS A 159 -9.76 -3.62 21.76
N LYS A 160 -8.63 -4.22 22.15
CA LYS A 160 -8.18 -4.20 23.56
C LYS A 160 -7.91 -2.78 24.04
N ILE A 161 -7.23 -1.97 23.22
CA ILE A 161 -6.95 -0.57 23.52
C ILE A 161 -8.25 0.25 23.68
N VAL A 162 -9.27 0.02 22.85
CA VAL A 162 -10.58 0.67 23.01
C VAL A 162 -11.19 0.36 24.38
N ILE A 163 -11.22 -0.93 24.76
CA ILE A 163 -11.78 -1.39 26.04
C ILE A 163 -11.01 -0.78 27.23
N GLU A 164 -9.68 -0.78 27.16
CA GLU A 164 -8.83 -0.19 28.20
C GLU A 164 -9.01 1.32 28.29
N SER A 165 -9.03 2.02 27.14
CA SER A 165 -9.31 3.45 27.05
C SER A 165 -10.65 3.82 27.71
N ASP A 166 -11.71 3.06 27.42
CA ASP A 166 -13.01 3.22 28.07
C ASP A 166 -12.92 3.05 29.58
N LYS A 167 -12.26 1.98 30.05
CA LYS A 167 -12.08 1.71 31.48
C LYS A 167 -11.34 2.85 32.18
N TYR A 168 -10.23 3.33 31.62
CA TYR A 168 -9.42 4.41 32.18
C TYR A 168 -10.15 5.75 32.19
N SER A 169 -10.93 6.05 31.14
CA SER A 169 -11.75 7.26 31.12
C SER A 169 -12.78 7.27 32.25
N ARG A 170 -13.52 6.16 32.42
CA ARG A 170 -14.55 6.01 33.45
C ARG A 170 -14.01 5.99 34.88
N SER A 171 -12.76 5.53 35.08
CA SER A 171 -12.12 5.59 36.41
C SER A 171 -11.64 6.97 36.81
N ARG A 172 -11.49 7.89 35.84
CA ARG A 172 -11.04 9.28 36.09
C ARG A 172 -12.20 10.22 36.42
N ASP A 173 -13.42 9.85 36.03
CA ASP A 173 -14.66 10.58 36.33
C ASP A 173 -15.28 10.21 37.70
N LYS A 174 -14.62 9.33 38.47
CA LYS A 174 -14.99 8.94 39.84
C LYS A 174 -13.97 9.50 40.83
#